data_AF-A0AAU7Q9K7-F1
#
_entry.id   AF-A0AAU7Q9K7-F1
#
_cell.length_a   1.000
_cell.length_b   1.000
_cell.length_c   1.000
_cell.angle_alpha   90.00
_cell.angle_beta   90.00
_cell.angle_gamma   90.00
#
_symmetry.space_group_name_H-M   'P 1'
#
loop_
_entity.id
_entity.type
_entity.pdbx_description
1 polymer ?
#
loop_
_entity_poly.entity_id
_entity_poly.type
_entity_poly.pdbx_seq_one_letter_code
_entity_poly.pdbx_strand_id
1 'polypeptide(L)'
;MATTEIPLTPDNQTFGITLAGTAYKMRLIWRSTLWYLDLMDSTGTPLINGIPLVPGVDLLAQYASMNFGYSLYVICDFPDQEYPTETDLGINSHLYAETQE
;
A
#
# COMPACT_ATOMS: atom_id res chain seq x y z
N MET A 1 11.37 -13.93 -6.09
CA MET A 1 10.72 -13.01 -5.13
C MET A 1 11.33 -11.64 -5.35
N ALA A 2 10.53 -10.66 -5.79
CA ALA A 2 11.01 -9.31 -6.05
C ALA A 2 10.27 -8.32 -5.15
N THR A 3 11.03 -7.52 -4.41
CA THR A 3 10.50 -6.43 -3.57
C THR A 3 10.69 -5.11 -4.30
N THR A 4 9.63 -4.35 -4.47
CA THR A 4 9.65 -3.06 -5.16
C THR A 4 8.96 -2.02 -4.31
N GLU A 5 9.62 -0.87 -4.14
CA GLU A 5 9.00 0.29 -3.50
C GLU A 5 7.97 0.91 -4.42
N ILE A 6 6.79 1.20 -3.87
CA ILE A 6 5.77 2.00 -4.56
C ILE A 6 6.11 3.46 -4.26
N PRO A 7 6.48 4.28 -5.25
CA PRO A 7 6.80 5.68 -5.02
C PRO A 7 5.54 6.44 -4.63
N LEU A 8 5.55 7.03 -3.44
CA LEU A 8 4.43 7.79 -2.87
C LEU A 8 4.85 9.23 -2.58
N THR A 9 3.86 10.02 -2.18
CA THR A 9 4.02 11.39 -1.68
C THR A 9 3.15 11.57 -0.44
N PRO A 10 3.43 12.54 0.43
CA PRO A 10 2.62 12.82 1.62
C PRO A 10 1.33 13.59 1.26
N ASP A 11 0.74 13.31 0.10
CA ASP A 11 -0.52 13.88 -0.37
C ASP A 11 -1.51 12.77 -0.68
N ASN A 12 -2.80 13.09 -0.53
CA ASN A 12 -3.86 12.23 -1.04
C ASN A 12 -3.67 12.04 -2.55
N GLN A 13 -3.54 10.78 -2.97
CA GLN A 13 -3.14 10.47 -4.33
C GLN A 13 -3.91 9.28 -4.90
N THR A 14 -4.04 9.25 -6.21
CA THR A 14 -4.61 8.14 -6.95
C THR A 14 -3.78 7.92 -8.21
N PHE A 15 -3.29 6.71 -8.40
CA PHE A 15 -2.42 6.37 -9.52
C PHE A 15 -2.63 4.93 -9.98
N GLY A 16 -2.14 4.62 -11.18
CA GLY A 16 -2.12 3.27 -11.73
C GLY A 16 -0.80 2.57 -11.41
N ILE A 17 -0.85 1.27 -11.18
CA ILE A 17 0.34 0.44 -10.93
C ILE A 17 0.14 -0.96 -11.52
N THR A 18 1.23 -1.61 -11.94
CA THR A 18 1.22 -3.02 -12.33
C THR A 18 1.92 -3.84 -11.26
N LEU A 19 1.22 -4.80 -10.67
CA LEU A 19 1.75 -5.73 -9.66
C LEU A 19 1.48 -7.16 -10.10
N ALA A 20 2.49 -8.02 -10.02
CA ALA A 20 2.42 -9.42 -10.49
C ALA A 20 1.78 -9.55 -11.90
N GLY A 21 2.14 -8.66 -12.83
CA GLY A 21 1.62 -8.65 -14.20
C GLY A 21 0.18 -8.15 -14.37
N THR A 22 -0.50 -7.75 -13.29
CA THR A 22 -1.88 -7.25 -13.32
C THR A 22 -1.92 -5.75 -13.06
N ALA A 23 -2.70 -5.01 -13.85
CA ALA A 23 -2.89 -3.57 -13.71
C ALA A 23 -3.96 -3.25 -12.65
N TYR A 24 -3.63 -2.35 -11.73
CA TYR A 24 -4.48 -1.88 -10.65
C TYR A 24 -4.52 -0.35 -10.63
N LYS A 25 -5.50 0.16 -9.89
CA LYS A 25 -5.50 1.55 -9.39
C LYS A 25 -5.41 1.53 -7.87
N MET A 26 -4.54 2.37 -7.33
CA MET A 26 -4.43 2.60 -5.89
C MET A 26 -4.86 4.02 -5.57
N ARG A 27 -5.53 4.18 -4.42
CA ARG A 27 -5.83 5.48 -3.84
C ARG A 27 -5.37 5.50 -2.39
N LEU A 28 -4.51 6.45 -2.03
CA LEU A 28 -4.12 6.71 -0.65
C LEU A 28 -4.79 7.98 -0.14
N ILE A 29 -5.41 7.88 1.03
CA ILE A 29 -6.07 9.01 1.70
C ILE A 29 -5.64 9.07 3.17
N TRP A 30 -5.18 10.24 3.60
CA TRP A 30 -5.02 10.57 5.01
C TRP A 30 -6.40 10.80 5.64
N ARG A 31 -6.69 10.10 6.74
CA ARG A 31 -7.94 10.24 7.50
C ARG A 31 -7.66 10.69 8.93
N SER A 32 -7.04 11.86 9.07
CA SER A 32 -6.70 12.53 10.35
C SER A 32 -5.68 11.82 11.25
N THR A 33 -5.55 10.50 11.20
CA THR A 33 -4.67 9.73 12.10
C THR A 33 -3.88 8.66 11.39
N LEU A 34 -4.43 8.09 10.31
CA LEU A 34 -3.77 7.03 9.54
C LEU A 34 -3.99 7.24 8.05
N TRP A 35 -3.07 6.71 7.27
CA TRP A 35 -3.22 6.52 5.84
C TRP A 35 -4.03 5.27 5.54
N TYR A 36 -4.91 5.38 4.56
CA TYR A 36 -5.73 4.27 4.07
C TYR A 36 -5.52 4.07 2.58
N LEU A 37 -5.33 2.81 2.19
CA LEU A 37 -5.25 2.35 0.81
C LEU A 37 -6.59 1.77 0.36
N ASP A 38 -7.10 2.28 -0.74
CA ASP A 38 -8.10 1.59 -1.55
C ASP A 38 -7.40 0.96 -2.77
N LEU A 39 -7.66 -0.33 -3.00
CA LEU A 39 -7.19 -1.09 -4.14
C LEU A 39 -8.36 -1.35 -5.09
N MET A 40 -8.20 -0.97 -6.34
CA MET A 40 -9.18 -1.10 -7.41
C MET A 40 -8.56 -1.83 -8.60
N ASP A 41 -9.41 -2.43 -9.43
CA ASP A 41 -8.96 -2.93 -10.74
C ASP A 41 -8.57 -1.78 -11.69
N SER A 42 -8.09 -2.11 -12.88
CA SER A 42 -7.68 -1.11 -13.88
C SER A 42 -8.82 -0.19 -14.33
N THR A 43 -10.08 -0.61 -14.20
CA THR A 43 -11.27 0.18 -14.54
C THR A 43 -11.68 1.13 -13.42
N GLY A 44 -11.16 0.94 -12.20
CA GLY A 44 -11.55 1.68 -11.00
C GLY A 44 -12.65 1.01 -10.20
N THR A 45 -13.00 -0.25 -10.52
CA THR A 45 -13.93 -1.03 -9.70
C THR A 45 -13.23 -1.40 -8.39
N PRO A 46 -13.82 -1.12 -7.22
CA PRO A 46 -13.20 -1.45 -5.94
C PRO A 46 -13.00 -2.96 -5.76
N LEU A 47 -11.79 -3.35 -5.37
CA LEU A 47 -11.46 -4.71 -4.94
C LEU A 47 -11.43 -4.78 -3.42
N ILE A 48 -10.69 -3.85 -2.79
CA ILE A 48 -10.63 -3.67 -1.33
C ILE A 48 -10.61 -2.17 -1.05
N ASN A 49 -11.41 -1.73 -0.09
CA ASN A 49 -11.39 -0.33 0.36
C ASN A 49 -10.96 -0.24 1.82
N GLY A 50 -10.21 0.81 2.15
CA GLY A 50 -9.90 1.20 3.51
C GLY A 50 -8.90 0.29 4.21
N ILE A 51 -7.87 -0.20 3.52
CA ILE A 51 -6.76 -0.93 4.12
C ILE A 51 -5.90 0.08 4.91
N PRO A 52 -5.80 0.00 6.25
CA PRO A 52 -4.93 0.89 6.99
C PRO A 52 -3.45 0.56 6.72
N LEU A 53 -2.61 1.57 6.52
CA LEU A 53 -1.17 1.40 6.36
C LEU A 53 -0.49 1.14 7.71
N VAL A 54 -0.50 -0.13 8.15
CA VAL A 54 0.10 -0.58 9.43
C VAL A 54 1.47 -1.21 9.17
N PRO A 55 2.55 -0.71 9.81
CA PRO A 55 3.88 -1.32 9.68
C PRO A 55 3.98 -2.75 10.22
N GLY A 56 4.91 -3.53 9.66
CA GLY A 56 5.32 -4.83 10.21
C GLY A 56 4.38 -6.02 9.94
N VAL A 57 3.34 -5.85 9.12
CA VAL A 57 2.43 -6.93 8.71
C VAL A 57 2.21 -6.91 7.19
N ASP A 58 1.83 -8.06 6.62
CA ASP A 58 1.29 -8.10 5.26
C ASP A 58 -0.14 -7.54 5.28
N LEU A 59 -0.32 -6.38 4.66
CA LEU A 59 -1.62 -5.69 4.60
C LEU A 59 -2.69 -6.51 3.87
N LEU A 60 -2.30 -7.48 3.04
CA LEU A 60 -3.21 -8.33 2.27
C LEU A 60 -3.48 -9.69 2.91
N ALA A 61 -2.85 -10.02 4.04
CA ALA A 61 -2.99 -11.32 4.69
C ALA A 61 -4.45 -11.68 5.01
N GLN A 62 -5.25 -10.69 5.44
CA GLN A 62 -6.68 -10.89 5.74
C GLN A 62 -7.55 -11.14 4.49
N TYR A 63 -6.99 -10.93 3.30
CA TYR A 63 -7.64 -11.13 2.00
C TYR A 63 -7.02 -12.29 1.21
N ALA A 64 -6.38 -13.25 1.89
CA ALA A 64 -5.64 -14.35 1.25
C ALA A 64 -6.46 -15.12 0.19
N SER A 65 -7.79 -15.23 0.35
CA SER A 65 -8.67 -15.89 -0.63
C SER A 65 -8.74 -15.18 -2.00
N MET A 66 -8.33 -13.91 -2.08
CA MET A 66 -8.28 -13.15 -3.34
C MET A 66 -7.06 -13.50 -4.20
N ASN A 67 -6.02 -14.08 -3.59
CA ASN A 67 -4.85 -14.63 -4.28
C ASN A 67 -4.21 -13.64 -5.29
N PHE A 68 -3.86 -12.44 -4.82
CA PHE A 68 -3.30 -11.37 -5.67
C PHE A 68 -1.92 -11.70 -6.28
N GLY A 69 -1.20 -12.69 -5.76
CA GLY A 69 0.16 -13.03 -6.20
C GLY A 69 1.24 -12.08 -5.68
N TYR A 70 0.90 -11.19 -4.74
CA TYR A 70 1.81 -10.29 -4.05
C TYR A 70 1.31 -9.96 -2.65
N SER A 71 2.24 -9.53 -1.81
CA SER A 71 2.00 -8.98 -0.48
C SER A 71 2.34 -7.48 -0.45
N LEU A 72 1.75 -6.74 0.49
CA LEU A 72 2.02 -5.32 0.68
C LEU A 72 2.51 -5.08 2.11
N TYR A 73 3.62 -4.35 2.24
CA TYR A 73 4.26 -4.09 3.53
C TYR A 73 4.55 -2.61 3.70
N VAL A 74 4.35 -2.11 4.91
CA VAL A 74 4.74 -0.75 5.30
C VAL A 74 5.99 -0.82 6.18
N ILE A 75 6.96 0.02 5.88
CA ILE A 75 8.21 0.16 6.64
C ILE A 75 8.38 1.64 6.97
N CYS A 76 8.70 1.94 8.23
CA CYS A 76 9.10 3.29 8.66
C CYS A 76 10.60 3.29 8.95
N ASP A 77 11.28 4.38 8.59
CA ASP A 77 12.73 4.51 8.74
C ASP A 77 13.12 4.73 10.22
N PHE A 78 12.22 5.27 11.02
CA PHE A 78 12.43 5.51 12.45
C PHE A 78 11.88 4.35 13.30
N PRO A 79 12.67 3.78 14.22
CA PRO A 79 12.28 2.59 14.99
C PRO A 79 11.19 2.85 16.03
N ASP A 80 11.00 4.10 16.46
CA ASP A 80 9.98 4.56 17.40
C ASP A 80 8.69 5.05 16.71
N GLN A 81 8.65 5.01 15.38
CA GLN A 81 7.48 5.39 14.61
C GLN A 81 6.50 4.22 14.47
N GLU A 82 5.34 4.36 15.12
CA GLU A 82 4.31 3.31 15.12
C GLU A 82 3.55 3.22 13.78
N TYR A 83 3.32 4.36 13.11
CA TYR A 83 2.59 4.44 11.83
C TYR A 83 3.14 5.55 10.93
N PRO A 84 2.90 5.49 9.61
CA PRO A 84 3.10 6.64 8.72
C PRO A 84 2.30 7.86 9.20
N THR A 85 2.92 9.04 9.16
CA THR A 85 2.33 10.33 9.50
C THR A 85 1.78 11.03 8.26
N GLU A 86 0.99 12.09 8.44
CA GLU A 86 0.47 12.90 7.33
C GLU A 86 1.57 13.41 6.40
N THR A 87 2.77 13.66 6.92
CA THR A 87 3.80 14.44 6.23
C THR A 87 4.99 13.64 5.73
N ASP A 88 5.06 12.32 5.98
CA ASP A 88 6.26 11.53 5.72
C ASP A 88 6.06 10.30 4.82
N LEU A 89 4.84 10.06 4.31
CA LEU A 89 4.58 8.99 3.35
C LEU A 89 5.37 9.21 2.05
N GLY A 90 6.15 8.21 1.64
CA GLY A 90 7.11 8.29 0.53
C GLY A 90 8.42 9.03 0.88
N ILE A 91 8.64 9.38 2.15
CA ILE A 91 9.85 10.08 2.63
C ILE A 91 10.54 9.27 3.73
N ASN A 92 9.87 9.09 4.88
CA ASN A 92 10.36 8.27 6.00
C ASN A 92 9.46 7.06 6.29
N SER A 93 8.36 6.94 5.55
CA SER A 93 7.43 5.83 5.60
C SER A 93 7.13 5.33 4.19
N HIS A 94 7.29 4.04 3.96
CA HIS A 94 7.39 3.47 2.63
C HIS A 94 6.44 2.29 2.47
N LEU A 95 5.84 2.17 1.28
CA LEU A 95 5.00 1.03 0.90
C LEU A 95 5.75 0.17 -0.10
N TYR A 96 5.92 -1.10 0.22
CA TYR A 96 6.56 -2.09 -0.64
C TYR A 96 5.56 -3.12 -1.14
N ALA A 97 5.70 -3.51 -2.40
CA ALA A 97 5.09 -4.71 -2.94
C ALA A 97 6.13 -5.83 -3.05
N GLU A 98 5.79 -7.01 -2.55
CA GLU A 98 6.59 -8.22 -2.71
C GLU A 98 5.84 -9.20 -3.62
N THR A 99 6.39 -9.46 -4.81
CA THR A 99 5.80 -10.42 -5.76
C THR A 99 6.42 -11.81 -5.57
N GLN A 100 5.54 -12.81 -5.53
CA GLN A 100 5.94 -14.22 -5.61
C GLN A 100 6.18 -14.52 -7.09
N GLU A 101 7.35 -15.11 -7.41
CA GLU A 101 7.66 -15.54 -8.79
C GLU A 101 6.88 -16.78 -9.20
#